data_AF-A0A6L7LUM9-F1
#
_entry.id   AF-A0A6L7LUM9-F1
#
_cell.length_a   1.000
_cell.length_b   1.000
_cell.length_c   1.000
_cell.angle_alpha   90.00
_cell.angle_beta   90.00
_cell.angle_gamma   90.00
#
_symmetry.space_group_name_H-M   'P 1'
#
loop_
_entity.id
_entity.type
_entity.pdbx_description
1 polymer ?
#
loop_
_entity_poly.entity_id
_entity_poly.type
_entity_poly.pdbx_seq_one_letter_code
_entity_poly.pdbx_strand_id
1 'polypeptide(L)'
;MSKLSQKSLIFEYYKNNPDRDIPHSEVVDWATEEWQQRTGKIFRDPDRAIRMLYQEGMLIKVGTGVYRYDPSGVYKPQKDFTTAQRLEILERDEYQCVICGKGKKHGVALHVDHIMPKELGGDATIENGQTLCSQHNMLKKSLKQTETGKKMFIRYYDLARSDQNLKLMEFCRDVLAVYTKHSMNDHIKWDE
;
A
#
# COMPACT_ATOMS: atom_id res chain seq x y z
N MET A 1 27.72 -6.28 -24.40
CA MET A 1 26.28 -6.59 -24.53
C MET A 1 25.73 -6.81 -23.14
N SER A 2 24.68 -6.09 -22.74
CA SER A 2 24.04 -6.24 -21.42
C SER A 2 23.49 -7.66 -21.28
N LYS A 3 23.74 -8.30 -20.13
CA LYS A 3 23.28 -9.66 -19.83
C LYS A 3 21.75 -9.65 -19.70
N LEU A 4 21.06 -10.46 -20.50
CA LEU A 4 19.60 -10.59 -20.43
C LEU A 4 19.18 -10.94 -18.99
N SER A 5 18.29 -10.15 -18.40
CA SER A 5 17.73 -10.36 -17.07
C SER A 5 16.23 -10.67 -17.17
N GLN A 6 15.68 -11.36 -16.17
CA GLN A 6 14.25 -11.65 -16.07
C GLN A 6 13.40 -10.37 -16.11
N LYS A 7 13.84 -9.32 -15.39
CA LYS A 7 13.18 -8.00 -15.41
C LYS A 7 13.23 -7.34 -16.80
N SER A 8 14.38 -7.38 -17.49
CA SER A 8 14.50 -6.80 -18.83
C SER A 8 13.66 -7.55 -19.88
N LEU A 9 13.48 -8.88 -19.73
CA LEU A 9 12.60 -9.65 -20.60
C LEU A 9 11.13 -9.24 -20.41
N ILE A 10 10.66 -9.11 -19.17
CA ILE A 10 9.31 -8.60 -18.91
C ILE A 10 9.12 -7.21 -19.50
N PHE A 11 10.10 -6.31 -19.33
CA PHE A 11 10.00 -4.97 -19.89
C PHE A 11 10.04 -4.95 -21.43
N GLU A 12 10.72 -5.91 -22.06
CA GLU A 12 10.67 -6.11 -23.52
C GLU A 12 9.24 -6.35 -23.99
N TYR A 13 8.47 -7.20 -23.30
CA TYR A 13 7.06 -7.44 -23.63
C TYR A 13 6.24 -6.16 -23.66
N TYR A 14 6.32 -5.36 -22.59
CA TYR A 14 5.58 -4.11 -22.48
C TYR A 14 5.99 -3.09 -23.54
N LYS A 15 7.28 -3.00 -23.87
CA LYS A 15 7.75 -2.11 -24.97
C LYS A 15 7.24 -2.53 -26.33
N ASN A 16 7.04 -3.83 -26.56
CA ASN A 16 6.47 -4.36 -27.79
C ASN A 16 4.94 -4.23 -27.85
N ASN A 17 4.30 -3.88 -26.72
CA ASN A 17 2.85 -3.72 -26.59
C ASN A 17 2.54 -2.39 -25.87
N PRO A 18 3.00 -1.24 -26.40
CA PRO A 18 2.77 0.05 -25.75
C PRO A 18 1.27 0.39 -25.73
N ASP A 19 0.88 1.24 -24.79
CA ASP A 19 -0.47 1.80 -24.60
C ASP A 19 -1.58 0.78 -24.34
N ARG A 20 -1.24 -0.51 -24.20
CA ARG A 20 -2.18 -1.58 -23.85
C ARG A 20 -2.25 -1.78 -22.34
N ASP A 21 -3.47 -1.94 -21.83
CA ASP A 21 -3.72 -2.35 -20.45
C ASP A 21 -3.59 -3.88 -20.38
N ILE A 22 -2.46 -4.37 -19.84
CA ILE A 22 -2.08 -5.77 -19.91
C ILE A 22 -2.26 -6.46 -18.54
N PRO A 23 -3.05 -7.54 -18.45
CA PRO A 23 -3.11 -8.37 -17.26
C PRO A 23 -1.76 -9.05 -16.99
N HIS A 24 -1.35 -9.09 -15.73
CA HIS A 24 -0.09 -9.70 -15.32
C HIS A 24 0.04 -11.17 -15.75
N SER A 25 -1.05 -11.95 -15.75
CA SER A 25 -1.06 -13.34 -16.19
C SER A 25 -0.55 -13.51 -17.62
N GLU A 26 -0.97 -12.62 -18.52
CA GLU A 26 -0.56 -12.65 -19.94
C GLU A 26 0.96 -12.49 -20.07
N VAL A 27 1.55 -11.56 -19.32
CA VAL A 27 3.01 -11.33 -19.33
C VAL A 27 3.75 -12.45 -18.61
N VAL A 28 3.17 -12.99 -17.54
CA VAL A 28 3.75 -14.10 -16.76
C VAL A 28 3.88 -15.36 -17.62
N ASP A 29 2.82 -15.71 -18.36
CA ASP A 29 2.79 -16.88 -19.23
C ASP A 29 3.85 -16.74 -20.33
N TRP A 30 3.82 -15.62 -21.06
CA TRP A 30 4.81 -15.33 -22.10
C TRP A 30 6.25 -15.31 -21.57
N ALA A 31 6.50 -14.59 -20.47
CA ALA A 31 7.86 -14.42 -19.95
C ALA A 31 8.44 -15.75 -19.44
N THR A 32 7.61 -16.63 -18.89
CA THR A 32 8.04 -17.95 -18.40
C THR A 32 8.48 -18.85 -19.55
N GLU A 33 7.68 -18.91 -20.62
CA GLU A 33 8.00 -19.68 -21.83
C GLU A 33 9.23 -19.11 -22.53
N GLU A 34 9.24 -17.80 -22.80
CA GLU A 34 10.30 -17.11 -23.54
C GLU A 34 11.65 -17.19 -22.79
N TRP A 35 11.65 -17.08 -21.46
CA TRP A 35 12.87 -17.21 -20.66
C TRP A 35 13.43 -18.63 -20.68
N GLN A 36 12.57 -19.65 -20.63
CA GLN A 36 12.99 -21.04 -20.74
C GLN A 36 13.56 -21.32 -22.13
N GLN A 37 12.95 -20.79 -23.20
CA GLN A 37 13.45 -20.94 -24.57
C GLN A 37 14.81 -20.24 -24.77
N ARG A 38 14.95 -18.99 -24.30
CA ARG A 38 16.19 -18.20 -24.50
C ARG A 38 17.35 -18.64 -23.62
N THR A 39 17.08 -19.17 -22.43
CA THR A 39 18.13 -19.40 -21.41
C THR A 39 18.23 -20.83 -20.90
N GLY A 40 17.24 -21.67 -21.18
CA GLY A 40 17.12 -23.02 -20.62
C GLY A 40 16.80 -23.05 -19.11
N LYS A 41 16.52 -21.91 -18.49
CA LYS A 41 16.30 -21.77 -17.04
C LYS A 41 14.85 -21.40 -16.75
N ILE A 42 14.40 -21.73 -15.53
CA ILE A 42 13.09 -21.37 -15.01
C ILE A 42 13.02 -19.87 -14.68
N PHE A 43 11.93 -19.21 -15.07
CA PHE A 43 11.64 -17.84 -14.64
C PHE A 43 11.26 -17.83 -13.15
N ARG A 44 11.86 -16.94 -12.33
CA ARG A 44 11.53 -16.83 -10.90
C ARG A 44 10.82 -15.51 -10.61
N ASP A 45 9.73 -15.57 -9.86
CA ASP A 45 8.93 -14.42 -9.41
C ASP A 45 8.60 -13.37 -10.49
N PRO A 46 7.90 -13.74 -11.59
CA PRO A 46 7.54 -12.80 -12.65
C PRO A 46 6.68 -11.63 -12.15
N ASP A 47 5.71 -11.88 -11.28
CA ASP A 47 4.92 -10.83 -10.63
C ASP A 47 5.77 -9.81 -9.87
N ARG A 48 6.86 -10.25 -9.23
CA ARG A 48 7.75 -9.34 -8.53
C ARG A 48 8.47 -8.44 -9.51
N ALA A 49 8.95 -8.96 -10.62
CA ALA A 49 9.61 -8.17 -11.65
C ALA A 49 8.66 -7.14 -12.28
N ILE A 50 7.38 -7.48 -12.52
CA ILE A 50 6.36 -6.52 -12.96
C ILE A 50 6.18 -5.39 -11.91
N ARG A 51 6.03 -5.75 -10.63
CA ARG A 51 5.90 -4.76 -9.54
C ARG A 51 7.12 -3.84 -9.43
N MET A 52 8.33 -4.37 -9.63
CA MET A 52 9.55 -3.56 -9.63
C MET A 52 9.55 -2.54 -10.76
N LEU A 53 9.13 -2.92 -11.97
CA LEU A 53 9.00 -1.98 -13.09
C LEU A 53 8.01 -0.86 -12.79
N TYR A 54 6.85 -1.19 -12.20
CA TYR A 54 5.91 -0.17 -11.72
C TYR A 54 6.53 0.77 -10.67
N GLN A 55 7.22 0.22 -9.66
CA GLN A 55 7.88 1.01 -8.60
C GLN A 55 8.97 1.93 -9.16
N GLU A 56 9.71 1.48 -10.17
CA GLU A 56 10.74 2.24 -10.88
C GLU A 56 10.15 3.29 -11.83
N GLY A 57 8.83 3.39 -11.96
CA GLY A 57 8.16 4.31 -12.88
C GLY A 57 8.23 3.86 -14.35
N MET A 58 8.55 2.59 -14.62
CA MET A 58 8.57 2.07 -15.99
C MET A 58 7.17 1.65 -16.47
N LEU A 59 6.24 1.39 -15.56
CA LEU A 59 4.87 0.98 -15.86
C LEU A 59 3.86 1.82 -15.06
N ILE A 60 2.63 1.87 -15.56
CA ILE A 60 1.45 2.37 -14.87
C ILE A 60 0.68 1.19 -14.32
N LYS A 61 0.18 1.29 -13.09
CA LYS A 61 -0.82 0.35 -12.58
C LYS A 61 -2.21 0.89 -12.90
N VAL A 62 -2.89 0.28 -13.87
CA VAL A 62 -4.24 0.68 -14.32
C VAL A 62 -5.31 0.09 -13.41
N GLY A 63 -5.05 -1.11 -12.89
CA GLY A 63 -5.95 -1.81 -11.97
C GLY A 63 -5.24 -2.91 -11.20
N THR A 64 -6.01 -3.69 -10.44
CA THR A 64 -5.48 -4.86 -9.74
C THR A 64 -4.95 -5.86 -10.75
N GLY A 65 -3.63 -6.07 -10.76
CA GLY A 65 -2.97 -7.00 -11.68
C GLY A 65 -2.90 -6.53 -13.13
N VAL A 66 -3.22 -5.27 -13.43
CA VAL A 66 -3.21 -4.74 -14.81
C VAL A 66 -2.24 -3.57 -14.89
N TYR A 67 -1.29 -3.66 -15.83
CA TYR A 67 -0.24 -2.67 -16.02
C TYR A 67 -0.15 -2.22 -17.48
N ARG A 68 0.34 -1.00 -17.69
CA ARG A 68 0.54 -0.43 -19.02
C ARG A 68 1.92 0.23 -19.11
N TYR A 69 2.53 0.12 -20.28
CA TYR A 69 3.67 0.95 -20.66
C TYR A 69 3.22 2.02 -21.64
N ASP A 70 3.51 3.28 -21.34
CA ASP A 70 3.24 4.43 -22.20
C ASP A 70 4.59 5.09 -22.52
N PRO A 71 5.04 5.06 -23.78
CA PRO A 71 6.31 5.65 -24.20
C PRO A 71 6.42 7.17 -24.02
N SER A 72 5.28 7.87 -23.96
CA SER A 72 5.20 9.33 -23.84
C SER A 72 5.08 9.82 -22.40
N GLY A 73 4.77 8.92 -21.47
CA GLY A 73 4.47 9.26 -20.10
C GLY A 73 5.70 9.51 -19.23
N VAL A 74 5.66 10.60 -18.47
CA VAL A 74 6.62 10.89 -17.41
C VAL A 74 6.09 10.32 -16.10
N TYR A 75 6.61 9.17 -15.69
CA TYR A 75 6.16 8.47 -14.48
C TYR A 75 7.08 8.72 -13.30
N LYS A 76 6.49 9.11 -12.17
CA LYS A 76 7.24 9.28 -10.92
C LYS A 76 7.45 7.92 -10.27
N PRO A 77 8.70 7.49 -10.02
CA PRO A 77 8.96 6.28 -9.27
C PRO A 77 8.43 6.41 -7.85
N GLN A 78 7.91 5.30 -7.30
CA GLN A 78 7.56 5.24 -5.89
C GLN A 78 8.84 5.28 -5.06
N LYS A 79 9.04 6.37 -4.32
CA LYS A 79 10.25 6.52 -3.49
C LYS A 79 10.09 5.76 -2.17
N ASP A 80 11.15 5.08 -1.75
CA ASP A 80 11.32 4.61 -0.38
C ASP A 80 11.96 5.69 0.48
N PHE A 81 11.74 5.60 1.79
CA PHE A 81 12.49 6.42 2.75
C PHE A 81 13.98 6.07 2.66
N THR A 82 14.81 7.10 2.55
CA THR A 82 16.26 6.94 2.69
C THR A 82 16.63 6.50 4.09
N THR A 83 17.83 5.94 4.28
CA THR A 83 18.32 5.58 5.63
C THR A 83 18.29 6.76 6.59
N ALA A 84 18.66 7.95 6.13
CA ALA A 84 18.60 9.18 6.92
C ALA A 84 17.16 9.51 7.36
N GLN A 85 16.21 9.49 6.43
CA GLN A 85 14.80 9.73 6.76
C GLN A 85 14.24 8.69 7.73
N ARG A 86 14.62 7.41 7.57
CA ARG A 86 14.18 6.36 8.49
C ARG A 86 14.70 6.60 9.91
N LEU A 87 15.94 7.04 10.07
CA LEU A 87 16.51 7.36 11.38
C LEU A 87 15.81 8.58 11.99
N GLU A 88 15.58 9.63 11.20
CA GLU A 88 14.88 10.84 11.65
C GLU A 88 13.45 10.55 12.10
N ILE A 89 12.69 9.75 11.35
CA ILE A 89 11.33 9.33 11.73
C ILE A 89 11.34 8.50 13.02
N LEU A 90 12.30 7.57 13.16
CA LEU A 90 12.44 6.77 14.37
C LEU A 90 12.79 7.63 15.59
N GLU A 91 13.67 8.61 15.43
CA GLU A 91 14.06 9.52 16.50
C GLU A 91 12.91 10.45 16.92
N ARG A 92 12.19 11.04 15.95
CA ARG A 92 10.98 11.84 16.19
C ARG A 92 9.91 11.06 16.96
N ASP A 93 9.74 9.78 16.63
CA ASP A 93 8.75 8.90 17.27
C ASP A 93 9.32 8.20 18.53
N GLU A 94 10.45 8.66 19.06
CA GLU A 94 11.12 8.16 20.27
C GLU A 94 11.42 6.65 20.24
N TYR A 95 11.62 6.08 19.04
CA TYR A 95 11.76 4.65 18.80
C TYR A 95 10.59 3.84 19.40
N GLN A 96 9.37 4.36 19.27
CA GLN A 96 8.15 3.72 19.73
C GLN A 96 7.10 3.68 18.63
N CYS A 97 6.20 2.70 18.71
CA CYS A 97 5.03 2.69 17.84
C CYS A 97 4.10 3.85 18.20
N VAL A 98 3.81 4.73 17.24
CA VAL A 98 2.93 5.90 17.46
C VAL A 98 1.48 5.54 17.83
N ILE A 99 1.07 4.29 17.59
CA ILE A 99 -0.28 3.81 17.90
C ILE A 99 -0.37 3.22 19.33
N CYS A 100 0.69 2.58 19.83
CA CYS A 100 0.62 1.85 21.11
C CYS A 100 1.75 2.10 22.10
N GLY A 101 2.70 2.99 21.79
CA GLY A 101 3.84 3.35 22.64
C GLY A 101 4.89 2.24 22.80
N LYS A 102 4.68 1.04 22.25
CA LYS A 102 5.65 -0.06 22.40
C LYS A 102 6.86 0.17 21.50
N GLY A 103 8.04 0.30 22.12
CA GLY A 103 9.36 0.24 21.47
C GLY A 103 10.13 -1.06 21.72
N LYS A 104 11.42 -1.10 21.34
CA LYS A 104 12.30 -2.29 21.47
C LYS A 104 12.32 -2.91 22.88
N LYS A 105 12.23 -2.09 23.94
CA LYS A 105 12.18 -2.54 25.34
C LYS A 105 11.03 -3.52 25.63
N HIS A 106 9.97 -3.47 24.82
CA HIS A 106 8.81 -4.34 24.92
C HIS A 106 8.90 -5.56 23.99
N GLY A 107 10.05 -5.83 23.39
CA GLY A 107 10.27 -6.96 22.49
C GLY A 107 9.61 -6.85 21.11
N VAL A 108 9.12 -5.66 20.73
CA VAL A 108 8.48 -5.45 19.42
C VAL A 108 9.49 -4.96 18.38
N ALA A 109 9.39 -5.50 17.16
CA ALA A 109 10.10 -4.96 16.01
C ALA A 109 9.36 -3.73 15.47
N LEU A 110 10.13 -2.71 15.11
CA LEU A 110 9.63 -1.42 14.61
C LEU A 110 9.87 -1.31 13.11
N HIS A 111 8.93 -0.68 12.43
CA HIS A 111 8.94 -0.43 11.00
C HIS A 111 8.63 1.05 10.77
N VAL A 112 9.39 1.68 9.88
CA VAL A 112 9.03 2.99 9.33
C VAL A 112 8.15 2.76 8.12
N ASP A 113 6.93 3.28 8.19
CA ASP A 113 5.90 3.14 7.16
C ASP A 113 5.28 4.51 6.83
N HIS A 114 4.60 4.60 5.69
CA HIS A 114 3.96 5.85 5.24
C HIS A 114 2.59 6.01 5.91
N ILE A 115 2.18 7.22 6.30
CA ILE A 115 0.82 7.51 6.76
C ILE A 115 -0.15 7.33 5.60
N MET A 116 0.00 8.13 4.54
CA MET A 116 -0.61 7.90 3.24
C MET A 116 0.22 6.86 2.47
N PRO A 117 -0.32 5.69 2.13
CA PRO A 117 0.40 4.68 1.37
C PRO A 117 0.93 5.20 0.03
N LYS A 118 2.09 4.71 -0.40
CA LYS A 118 2.68 5.04 -1.71
C LYS A 118 1.74 4.77 -2.88
N GLU A 119 0.99 3.67 -2.77
CA GLU A 119 0.00 3.25 -3.78
C GLU A 119 -1.15 4.25 -3.93
N LEU A 120 -1.38 5.10 -2.93
CA LEU A 120 -2.37 6.17 -2.94
C LEU A 120 -1.74 7.56 -3.15
N GLY A 121 -0.47 7.60 -3.60
CA GLY A 121 0.23 8.86 -3.88
C GLY A 121 1.01 9.45 -2.69
N GLY A 122 1.20 8.69 -1.61
CA GLY A 122 1.97 9.15 -0.46
C GLY A 122 3.47 9.26 -0.77
N ASP A 123 4.02 10.46 -0.62
CA ASP A 123 5.45 10.73 -0.80
C ASP A 123 6.29 10.26 0.40
N ALA A 124 7.56 9.92 0.15
CA ALA A 124 8.52 9.58 1.18
C ALA A 124 9.09 10.86 1.83
N THR A 125 8.25 11.58 2.60
CA THR A 125 8.65 12.74 3.42
C THR A 125 8.60 12.39 4.90
N ILE A 126 9.29 13.16 5.75
CA ILE A 126 9.33 12.91 7.20
C ILE A 126 7.92 13.02 7.79
N GLU A 127 7.12 13.97 7.32
CA GLU A 127 5.74 14.23 7.74
C GLU A 127 4.81 13.07 7.39
N ASN A 128 4.99 12.46 6.22
CA ASN A 128 4.24 11.27 5.82
C ASN A 128 4.84 9.97 6.40
N GLY A 129 5.92 10.04 7.18
CA GLY A 129 6.53 8.91 7.86
C GLY A 129 5.95 8.67 9.25
N GLN A 130 5.84 7.41 9.64
CA GLN A 130 5.49 7.01 11.01
C GLN A 130 6.16 5.70 11.43
N THR A 131 6.42 5.56 12.71
CA THR A 131 6.95 4.34 13.33
C THR A 131 5.82 3.46 13.83
N LEU A 132 5.74 2.23 13.31
CA LEU A 132 4.76 1.22 13.70
C LEU A 132 5.44 -0.05 14.20
N CYS A 133 4.89 -0.68 15.23
CA CYS A 133 5.28 -2.04 15.58
C CYS A 133 4.77 -3.03 14.52
N SER A 134 5.34 -4.24 14.45
CA SER A 134 4.92 -5.27 13.49
C SER A 134 3.40 -5.50 13.47
N GLN A 135 2.75 -5.51 14.65
CA GLN A 135 1.30 -5.70 14.75
C GLN A 135 0.52 -4.57 14.07
N HIS A 136 0.79 -3.31 14.41
CA HIS A 136 0.08 -2.16 13.83
C HIS A 136 0.42 -1.95 12.35
N ASN A 137 1.66 -2.24 11.94
CA ASN A 137 2.04 -2.23 10.53
C ASN A 137 1.20 -3.23 9.71
N MET A 138 1.00 -4.45 10.23
CA MET A 138 0.15 -5.45 9.57
C MET A 138 -1.34 -5.07 9.57
N LEU A 139 -1.85 -4.51 10.67
CA LEU A 139 -3.23 -4.02 10.74
C LEU A 139 -3.48 -2.91 9.72
N LYS A 140 -2.56 -1.94 9.60
CA LYS A 140 -2.65 -0.86 8.62
C LYS A 140 -2.74 -1.40 7.19
N LYS A 141 -1.90 -2.37 6.84
CA LYS A 141 -1.91 -3.01 5.50
C LYS A 141 -3.21 -3.74 5.21
N SER A 142 -3.83 -4.33 6.23
CA SER A 142 -4.99 -5.20 6.05
C SER A 142 -6.32 -4.44 6.09
N LEU A 143 -6.44 -3.43 6.94
CA LEU A 143 -7.74 -2.86 7.30
C LEU A 143 -8.00 -1.45 6.77
N LYS A 144 -6.98 -0.78 6.20
CA LYS A 144 -6.98 0.65 5.80
C LYS A 144 -7.36 1.59 6.96
N GLN A 145 -6.61 2.67 7.14
CA GLN A 145 -6.71 3.49 8.37
C GLN A 145 -8.12 4.07 8.61
N THR A 146 -8.72 4.72 7.61
CA THR A 146 -10.02 5.39 7.77
C THR A 146 -11.19 4.40 7.83
N GLU A 147 -11.13 3.29 7.09
CA GLU A 147 -12.17 2.25 7.13
C GLU A 147 -12.20 1.56 8.49
N THR A 148 -11.02 1.30 9.08
CA THR A 148 -10.90 0.72 10.43
C THR A 148 -11.57 1.62 11.46
N GLY A 149 -11.26 2.92 11.43
CA GLY A 149 -11.86 3.91 12.34
C GLY A 149 -13.39 3.92 12.24
N LYS A 150 -13.95 4.05 11.03
CA LYS A 150 -15.40 4.03 10.81
C LYS A 150 -16.05 2.76 11.37
N LYS A 151 -15.50 1.58 11.06
CA LYS A 151 -16.03 0.29 11.56
C LYS A 151 -15.98 0.20 13.09
N MET A 152 -14.92 0.70 13.73
CA MET A 152 -14.84 0.73 15.20
C MET A 152 -15.95 1.58 15.82
N PHE A 153 -16.19 2.79 15.29
CA PHE A 153 -17.26 3.66 15.79
C PHE A 153 -18.66 3.07 15.58
N ILE A 154 -18.92 2.38 14.46
CA ILE A 154 -20.19 1.66 14.24
C ILE A 154 -20.40 0.61 15.35
N ARG A 155 -19.38 -0.21 15.63
CA ARG A 155 -19.49 -1.24 16.69
C ARG A 155 -19.71 -0.64 18.08
N TYR A 156 -19.05 0.47 18.39
CA TYR A 156 -19.26 1.17 19.65
C TYR A 156 -20.65 1.80 19.74
N TYR A 157 -21.17 2.32 18.63
CA TYR A 157 -22.52 2.85 18.56
C TYR A 157 -23.57 1.76 18.83
N ASP A 158 -23.44 0.59 18.19
CA ASP A 158 -24.34 -0.55 18.37
C ASP A 158 -24.35 -1.03 19.83
N LEU A 159 -23.18 -1.11 20.46
CA LEU A 159 -23.05 -1.47 21.88
C LEU A 159 -23.63 -0.38 22.80
N ALA A 160 -23.39 0.89 22.49
CA ALA A 160 -23.95 1.98 23.27
C ALA A 160 -25.49 2.00 23.21
N ARG A 161 -26.08 1.58 22.08
CA ARG A 161 -27.53 1.37 21.93
C ARG A 161 -28.04 0.24 22.80
N SER A 162 -27.35 -0.91 22.87
CA SER A 162 -27.78 -2.02 23.72
C SER A 162 -27.76 -1.64 25.20
N ASP A 163 -26.76 -0.86 25.59
CA ASP A 163 -26.52 -0.50 26.99
C ASP A 163 -27.20 0.83 27.40
N GLN A 164 -27.96 1.45 26.48
CA GLN A 164 -28.62 2.75 26.64
C GLN A 164 -27.67 3.88 27.09
N ASN A 165 -26.42 3.82 26.66
CA ASN A 165 -25.42 4.85 26.96
C ASN A 165 -25.57 6.05 26.01
N LEU A 166 -26.51 6.94 26.33
CA LEU A 166 -26.88 8.09 25.50
C LEU A 166 -25.68 8.97 25.12
N LYS A 167 -24.77 9.21 26.07
CA LYS A 167 -23.58 10.06 25.83
C LYS A 167 -22.63 9.43 24.81
N LEU A 168 -22.40 8.12 24.90
CA LEU A 168 -21.54 7.42 23.96
C LEU A 168 -22.22 7.28 22.58
N MET A 169 -23.53 7.05 22.56
CA MET A 169 -24.32 7.04 21.33
C MET A 169 -24.21 8.36 20.57
N GLU A 170 -24.41 9.48 21.25
CA GLU A 170 -24.32 10.83 20.66
C GLU A 170 -22.90 11.08 20.10
N PHE A 171 -21.86 10.79 20.88
CA PHE A 171 -20.47 10.93 20.43
C PHE A 171 -20.16 10.09 19.18
N CYS A 172 -20.55 8.80 19.16
CA CYS A 172 -20.30 7.94 18.00
C CYS A 172 -21.11 8.41 16.78
N ARG A 173 -22.36 8.84 16.97
CA ARG A 173 -23.20 9.42 15.92
C ARG A 173 -22.53 10.65 15.30
N ASP A 174 -22.03 11.58 16.10
CA ASP A 174 -21.36 12.79 15.62
C ASP A 174 -20.14 12.45 14.76
N VAL A 175 -19.31 11.51 15.21
CA VAL A 175 -18.14 11.05 14.45
C VAL A 175 -18.56 10.39 13.13
N LEU A 176 -19.57 9.52 13.14
CA LEU A 176 -20.05 8.82 11.94
C LEU A 176 -20.76 9.76 10.96
N ALA A 177 -21.44 10.79 11.46
CA ALA A 177 -22.03 11.85 10.65
C ALA A 177 -20.96 12.64 9.88
N VAL A 178 -19.80 12.91 10.49
CA VAL A 178 -18.66 13.55 9.80
C VAL A 178 -18.15 12.69 8.64
N TYR A 179 -18.03 11.36 8.81
CA TYR A 179 -17.67 10.49 7.69
C TYR A 179 -18.63 10.65 6.51
N THR A 180 -19.94 10.66 6.80
CA THR A 180 -21.00 10.79 5.78
C THR A 180 -20.98 12.16 5.10
N LYS A 181 -20.84 13.23 5.89
CA LYS A 181 -20.76 14.62 5.39
C LYS A 181 -19.62 14.83 4.38
N HIS A 182 -18.51 14.14 4.55
CA HIS A 182 -17.33 14.23 3.69
C HIS A 182 -17.23 13.12 2.64
N SER A 183 -18.29 12.31 2.45
CA SER A 183 -18.30 11.15 1.54
C SER A 183 -17.14 10.17 1.80
N MET A 184 -16.75 10.02 3.06
CA MET A 184 -15.66 9.16 3.48
C MET A 184 -16.18 7.74 3.77
N ASN A 185 -15.67 6.78 2.98
CA ASN A 185 -16.00 5.36 3.08
C ASN A 185 -17.50 5.06 2.94
N ASP A 186 -18.16 5.65 1.94
CA ASP A 186 -19.62 5.54 1.71
C ASP A 186 -20.13 4.14 1.40
N HIS A 187 -19.23 3.24 0.98
CA HIS A 187 -19.48 1.82 0.82
C HIS A 187 -19.70 1.10 2.16
N ILE A 188 -19.31 1.71 3.29
CA ILE A 188 -19.60 1.23 4.65
C ILE A 188 -20.82 2.00 5.16
N LYS A 189 -21.95 1.30 5.21
CA LYS A 189 -23.22 1.83 5.74
C LYS A 189 -23.33 1.63 7.25
N TRP A 190 -24.06 2.51 7.89
CA TRP A 190 -24.45 2.43 9.30
C TRP A 190 -25.86 3.02 9.44
N ASP A 191 -26.66 2.43 10.32
CA ASP A 191 -28.04 2.85 10.53
C ASP A 191 -28.11 3.70 11.80
N GLU A 192 -28.73 4.87 11.68
CA GLU A 192 -28.88 5.83 12.77
C GLU A 192 -29.94 5.44 13.83
#